data_AF-A0A9D2BNJ8-F1
#
_entry.id   AF-A0A9D2BNJ8-F1
#
_cell.length_a   1.000
_cell.length_b   1.000
_cell.length_c   1.000
_cell.angle_alpha   90.00
_cell.angle_beta   90.00
_cell.angle_gamma   90.00
#
_symmetry.space_group_name_H-M   'P 1'
#
loop_
_entity.id
_entity.type
_entity.pdbx_description
1 polymer ?
#
loop_
_entity_poly.entity_id
_entity_poly.type
_entity_poly.pdbx_seq_one_letter_code
_entity_poly.pdbx_strand_id
1 'polypeptide(L)'
;MYCRGHELRVQLCKQYDIKPVGRFKLLNGRTIISDAGNMDITDEYTIFDCISNNDSNRHETIYCGKYVAEDLCKISGYSLPPLFDPLHHDTDNHGGKSSSPAHKRWNKTRKQLYDIVLLLMVYLENIEINSPLFNIKSELENPNYIDHYPKYQIKGVNTIIGNTGKTFQEILDKLNKNNNLRVFNYDLVIKYMEKLNINQNLFK
;
A
#
# COMPACT_ATOMS: atom_id res chain seq x y z
N MET A 1 -9.12 0.29 -15.37
CA MET A 1 -9.85 -0.70 -16.22
C MET A 1 -11.30 -0.78 -15.75
N TYR A 2 -12.25 -0.38 -16.60
CA TYR A 2 -13.67 -0.33 -16.21
C TYR A 2 -14.20 -1.70 -15.76
N CYS A 3 -14.90 -1.75 -14.61
CA CYS A 3 -15.32 -3.00 -13.96
C CYS A 3 -16.72 -2.94 -13.32
N ARG A 4 -17.59 -2.03 -13.79
CA ARG A 4 -18.97 -1.93 -13.28
C ARG A 4 -19.80 -3.14 -13.69
N GLY A 5 -20.49 -3.74 -12.72
CA GLY A 5 -21.37 -4.90 -12.92
C GLY A 5 -20.67 -6.23 -12.65
N HIS A 6 -21.39 -7.14 -11.98
CA HIS A 6 -20.84 -8.44 -11.57
C HIS A 6 -20.45 -9.31 -12.78
N GLU A 7 -21.29 -9.40 -13.80
CA GLU A 7 -21.02 -10.21 -15.00
C GLU A 7 -19.74 -9.77 -15.73
N LEU A 8 -19.51 -8.47 -15.85
CA LEU A 8 -18.28 -7.93 -16.44
C LEU A 8 -17.07 -8.36 -15.60
N ARG A 9 -17.14 -8.28 -14.26
CA ARG A 9 -16.04 -8.73 -13.39
C ARG A 9 -15.76 -10.22 -13.54
N VAL A 10 -16.78 -11.06 -13.67
CA VAL A 10 -16.62 -12.49 -13.97
C VAL A 10 -15.93 -12.70 -15.32
N GLN A 11 -16.25 -11.91 -16.35
CA GLN A 11 -15.56 -11.97 -17.64
C GLN A 11 -14.10 -11.50 -17.54
N LEU A 12 -13.83 -10.42 -16.81
CA LEU A 12 -12.49 -9.90 -16.61
C LEU A 12 -11.60 -10.91 -15.87
N CYS A 13 -12.09 -11.57 -14.82
CA CYS A 13 -11.34 -12.61 -14.10
C CYS A 13 -11.06 -13.88 -14.94
N LYS A 14 -11.72 -14.06 -16.09
CA LYS A 14 -11.37 -15.12 -17.06
C LYS A 14 -10.22 -14.70 -17.99
N GLN A 15 -10.04 -13.40 -18.20
CA GLN A 15 -9.07 -12.84 -19.15
C GLN A 15 -7.80 -12.31 -18.45
N TYR A 16 -7.91 -11.96 -17.17
CA TYR A 16 -6.84 -11.39 -16.37
C TYR A 16 -6.73 -12.11 -15.02
N ASP A 17 -5.50 -12.26 -14.53
CA ASP A 17 -5.22 -12.48 -13.12
C ASP A 17 -5.40 -11.16 -12.36
N ILE A 18 -6.52 -11.03 -11.63
CA ILE A 18 -6.92 -9.80 -10.95
C ILE A 18 -6.59 -9.93 -9.46
N LYS A 19 -5.42 -9.41 -9.09
CA LYS A 19 -4.84 -9.54 -7.77
C LYS A 19 -4.95 -8.24 -6.98
N PRO A 20 -5.56 -8.24 -5.78
CA PRO A 20 -5.56 -7.07 -4.93
C PRO A 20 -4.14 -6.82 -4.38
N VAL A 21 -3.63 -5.60 -4.59
CA VAL A 21 -2.26 -5.23 -4.20
C VAL A 21 -2.20 -4.28 -3.02
N GLY A 22 -3.31 -3.63 -2.66
CA GLY A 22 -3.42 -2.84 -1.44
C GLY A 22 -4.83 -2.28 -1.24
N ARG A 23 -5.19 -2.09 0.03
CA ARG A 23 -6.45 -1.48 0.47
C ARG A 23 -6.13 -0.33 1.41
N PHE A 24 -6.64 0.85 1.12
CA PHE A 24 -6.21 2.09 1.75
C PHE A 24 -7.42 2.93 2.14
N LYS A 25 -7.29 3.60 3.29
CA LYS A 25 -8.20 4.68 3.67
C LYS A 25 -7.94 5.88 2.77
N LEU A 26 -9.00 6.51 2.27
CA LEU A 26 -8.93 7.75 1.52
C LEU A 26 -8.59 8.89 2.49
N LEU A 27 -7.55 9.65 2.16
CA LEU A 27 -7.18 10.85 2.93
C LEU A 27 -8.11 12.03 2.58
N ASN A 28 -8.32 12.90 3.55
CA ASN A 28 -9.06 14.14 3.37
C ASN A 28 -8.43 14.99 2.25
N GLY A 29 -9.28 15.55 1.39
CA GLY A 29 -8.88 16.37 0.26
C GLY A 29 -8.32 15.58 -0.93
N ARG A 30 -8.46 14.24 -0.93
CA ARG A 30 -8.16 13.38 -2.08
C ARG A 30 -9.45 12.93 -2.75
N THR A 31 -9.40 12.81 -4.08
CA THR A 31 -10.48 12.23 -4.88
C THR A 31 -9.91 11.10 -5.70
N ILE A 32 -10.52 9.91 -5.61
CA ILE A 32 -10.19 8.76 -6.45
C ILE A 32 -11.46 8.37 -7.18
N ILE A 33 -11.40 8.35 -8.51
CA ILE A 33 -12.51 7.91 -9.35
C ILE A 33 -12.47 6.39 -9.42
N SER A 34 -13.59 5.75 -9.07
CA SER A 34 -13.71 4.31 -9.17
C SER A 34 -13.87 3.86 -10.62
N ASP A 35 -13.09 2.85 -11.02
CA ASP A 35 -13.31 2.09 -12.26
C ASP A 35 -14.66 1.35 -12.28
N ALA A 36 -15.34 1.24 -11.14
CA ALA A 36 -16.64 0.58 -11.01
C ALA A 36 -17.81 1.54 -11.25
N GLY A 37 -17.76 2.30 -12.34
CA GLY A 37 -18.83 3.20 -12.75
C GLY A 37 -18.47 4.68 -12.73
N ASN A 38 -17.19 5.03 -12.61
CA ASN A 38 -16.66 6.39 -12.69
C ASN A 38 -17.26 7.33 -11.64
N MET A 39 -17.45 6.83 -10.42
CA MET A 39 -17.93 7.61 -9.28
C MET A 39 -16.79 7.82 -8.28
N ASP A 40 -16.82 8.96 -7.59
CA ASP A 40 -15.86 9.27 -6.55
C ASP A 40 -15.95 8.24 -5.40
N ILE A 41 -14.80 7.70 -5.02
CA ILE A 41 -14.64 6.93 -3.79
C ILE A 41 -14.54 7.93 -2.65
N THR A 42 -15.23 7.68 -1.54
CA THR A 42 -15.36 8.63 -0.42
C THR A 42 -14.78 8.13 0.91
N ASP A 43 -14.40 6.85 1.00
CA ASP A 43 -14.00 6.24 2.28
C ASP A 43 -12.73 5.39 2.18
N GLU A 44 -12.82 4.23 1.52
CA GLU A 44 -11.69 3.33 1.30
C GLU A 44 -11.65 2.83 -0.13
N TYR A 45 -10.45 2.61 -0.64
CA TYR A 45 -10.21 2.11 -1.99
C TYR A 45 -9.25 0.92 -1.98
N THR A 46 -9.45 0.02 -2.93
CA THR A 46 -8.54 -1.10 -3.21
C THR A 46 -7.96 -0.92 -4.59
N ILE A 47 -6.66 -1.17 -4.71
CA ILE A 47 -5.94 -1.21 -5.98
C ILE A 47 -5.77 -2.68 -6.35
N PHE A 48 -6.09 -3.03 -7.60
CA PHE A 48 -5.81 -4.34 -8.18
C PHE A 48 -4.81 -4.21 -9.32
N ASP A 49 -3.84 -5.12 -9.33
CA ASP A 49 -3.05 -5.44 -10.52
C ASP A 49 -3.83 -6.43 -11.37
N CYS A 50 -3.95 -6.15 -12.66
CA CYS A 50 -4.69 -6.98 -13.61
C CYS A 50 -3.74 -7.42 -14.71
N ILE A 51 -3.20 -8.64 -14.58
CA ILE A 51 -2.22 -9.19 -15.52
C ILE A 51 -2.95 -9.99 -16.59
N SER A 52 -2.75 -9.64 -17.86
CA SER A 52 -3.39 -10.36 -18.97
C SER A 52 -2.93 -11.81 -19.02
N ASN A 53 -3.88 -12.75 -19.11
CA ASN A 53 -3.58 -14.18 -19.24
C ASN A 53 -2.85 -14.52 -20.55
N ASN A 54 -2.93 -13.63 -21.54
CA ASN A 54 -2.30 -13.81 -22.86
C ASN A 54 -0.94 -13.11 -22.99
N ASP A 55 -0.63 -12.17 -22.11
CA ASP A 55 0.63 -11.41 -22.13
C ASP A 55 0.94 -10.92 -20.72
N SER A 56 1.92 -11.56 -20.08
CA SER A 56 2.32 -11.24 -18.71
C SER A 56 2.97 -9.85 -18.57
N ASN A 57 3.32 -9.18 -19.67
CA ASN A 57 3.83 -7.81 -19.63
C ASN A 57 2.70 -6.77 -19.73
N ARG A 58 1.47 -7.20 -20.06
CA ARG A 58 0.31 -6.32 -20.14
C ARG A 58 -0.41 -6.28 -18.80
N HIS A 59 -0.21 -5.18 -18.10
CA HIS A 59 -0.86 -4.87 -16.85
C HIS A 59 -1.90 -3.76 -17.03
N GLU A 60 -3.04 -3.93 -16.37
CA GLU A 60 -4.05 -2.89 -16.18
C GLU A 60 -4.25 -2.68 -14.68
N THR A 61 -4.88 -1.57 -14.28
CA THR A 61 -5.19 -1.31 -12.87
C THR A 61 -6.68 -1.11 -12.67
N ILE A 62 -7.21 -1.59 -11.54
CA ILE A 62 -8.55 -1.25 -11.06
C ILE A 62 -8.43 -0.50 -9.73
N TYR A 63 -9.10 0.64 -9.65
CA TYR A 63 -9.40 1.35 -8.41
C TYR A 63 -10.88 1.19 -8.08
N CYS A 64 -11.20 0.60 -6.93
CA CYS A 64 -12.59 0.42 -6.53
C CYS A 64 -12.83 0.48 -5.02
N GLY A 65 -14.05 0.83 -4.64
CA GLY A 65 -14.48 0.80 -3.24
C GLY A 65 -14.72 -0.62 -2.73
N LYS A 66 -14.90 -0.73 -1.41
CA LYS A 66 -15.05 -1.98 -0.65
C LYS A 66 -15.87 -3.08 -1.33
N TYR A 67 -17.13 -2.79 -1.67
CA TYR A 67 -18.06 -3.81 -2.16
C TYR A 67 -17.62 -4.44 -3.48
N VAL A 68 -17.00 -3.65 -4.36
CA VAL A 68 -16.48 -4.15 -5.63
C VAL A 68 -15.20 -4.93 -5.41
N ALA A 69 -14.36 -4.48 -4.48
CA ALA A 69 -13.15 -5.18 -4.10
C ALA A 69 -13.46 -6.57 -3.50
N GLU A 70 -14.47 -6.67 -2.63
CA GLU A 70 -14.95 -7.93 -2.06
C GLU A 70 -15.47 -8.89 -3.14
N ASP A 71 -16.25 -8.38 -4.10
CA ASP A 71 -16.75 -9.21 -5.21
C ASP A 71 -15.61 -9.69 -6.12
N LEU A 72 -14.67 -8.82 -6.50
CA LEU A 72 -13.48 -9.21 -7.27
C LEU A 72 -12.67 -10.28 -6.55
N CYS A 73 -12.37 -10.09 -5.26
CA CYS A 73 -11.64 -11.06 -4.45
C CYS A 73 -12.35 -12.41 -4.38
N LYS A 74 -13.68 -12.40 -4.26
CA LYS A 74 -14.50 -13.63 -4.26
C LYS A 74 -14.42 -14.37 -5.60
N ILE A 75 -14.45 -13.64 -6.72
CA ILE A 75 -14.38 -14.23 -8.07
C ILE A 75 -12.96 -14.74 -8.37
N SER A 76 -11.92 -13.97 -8.05
CA SER A 76 -10.52 -14.30 -8.36
C SER A 76 -9.87 -15.25 -7.35
N GLY A 77 -10.49 -15.47 -6.19
CA GLY A 77 -9.98 -16.37 -5.15
C GLY A 77 -8.90 -15.75 -4.26
N TYR A 78 -8.60 -14.45 -4.39
CA TYR A 78 -7.68 -13.75 -3.49
C TYR A 78 -8.37 -13.29 -2.21
N SER A 79 -7.62 -13.20 -1.11
CA SER A 79 -8.07 -12.53 0.10
C SER A 79 -7.98 -11.02 -0.05
N LEU A 80 -9.00 -10.29 0.42
CA LEU A 80 -8.94 -8.84 0.51
C LEU A 80 -7.82 -8.41 1.46
N PRO A 81 -6.90 -7.52 1.05
CA PRO A 81 -5.82 -7.04 1.92
C PRO A 81 -6.35 -6.33 3.17
N PRO A 82 -5.58 -6.32 4.28
CA PRO A 82 -5.91 -5.51 5.44
C PRO A 82 -5.96 -4.03 5.03
N LEU A 83 -6.92 -3.30 5.60
CA LEU A 83 -7.02 -1.85 5.41
C LEU A 83 -5.81 -1.17 6.04
N PHE A 84 -5.05 -0.43 5.23
CA PHE A 84 -4.11 0.54 5.74
C PHE A 84 -4.82 1.85 6.07
N ASP A 85 -4.92 2.15 7.35
CA ASP A 85 -5.45 3.41 7.84
C ASP A 85 -4.30 4.24 8.47
N PRO A 86 -3.90 5.35 7.83
CA PRO A 86 -2.92 6.27 8.37
C PRO A 86 -3.53 7.32 9.32
N LEU A 87 -4.86 7.38 9.45
CA LEU A 87 -5.53 8.36 10.30
C LEU A 87 -5.52 7.93 11.77
N HIS A 88 -5.48 8.93 12.65
CA HIS A 88 -5.68 8.77 14.08
C HIS A 88 -7.18 8.76 14.37
N HIS A 89 -7.59 7.81 15.20
CA HIS A 89 -8.95 7.73 15.71
C HIS A 89 -8.86 7.95 17.22
N ASP A 90 -9.51 9.00 17.72
CA ASP A 90 -9.61 9.31 19.15
C ASP A 90 -10.49 8.25 19.85
N THR A 91 -9.94 7.05 20.02
CA THR A 91 -10.52 5.98 20.84
C THR A 91 -9.40 5.23 21.55
N ASP A 92 -9.12 5.66 22.79
CA ASP A 92 -8.61 4.76 23.82
C ASP A 92 -9.68 3.69 24.10
N ASN A 93 -9.61 2.54 23.42
CA ASN A 93 -9.77 1.22 24.03
C ASN A 93 -9.96 0.11 22.99
N HIS A 94 -9.32 -1.01 23.28
CA HIS A 94 -9.37 -2.29 22.58
C HIS A 94 -8.66 -2.30 21.22
N GLY A 95 -7.34 -2.49 21.29
CA GLY A 95 -6.61 -3.19 20.25
C GLY A 95 -7.39 -4.43 19.84
N GLY A 96 -8.00 -4.35 18.65
CA GLY A 96 -8.65 -5.48 18.02
C GLY A 96 -7.63 -6.59 17.97
N LYS A 97 -7.86 -7.65 18.76
CA LYS A 97 -7.22 -8.94 18.52
C LYS A 97 -7.62 -9.34 17.10
N SER A 98 -6.80 -8.98 16.12
CA SER A 98 -6.74 -9.74 14.89
C SER A 98 -6.28 -11.12 15.33
N SER A 99 -7.22 -12.05 15.47
CA SER A 99 -6.98 -13.46 15.62
C SER A 99 -6.36 -13.95 14.32
N SER A 100 -5.08 -13.64 14.14
CA SER A 100 -4.31 -14.08 13.01
C SER A 100 -3.57 -15.36 13.39
N PRO A 101 -3.57 -16.38 12.52
CA PRO A 101 -2.84 -17.62 12.74
C PRO A 101 -1.35 -17.30 12.89
N ALA A 102 -0.73 -17.75 13.98
CA ALA A 102 0.71 -17.70 14.30
C ALA A 102 1.54 -16.83 13.33
N HIS A 103 1.32 -15.50 13.34
CA HIS A 103 2.05 -14.62 12.45
C HIS A 103 3.52 -14.67 12.87
N LYS A 104 4.39 -15.13 11.97
CA LYS A 104 5.83 -14.91 12.11
C LYS A 104 6.04 -13.46 12.54
N ARG A 105 6.73 -13.28 13.66
CA ARG A 105 6.91 -11.98 14.29
C ARG A 105 7.69 -11.08 13.33
N TRP A 106 7.04 -10.07 12.79
CA TRP A 106 7.70 -9.09 11.92
C TRP A 106 8.97 -8.57 12.58
N ASN A 107 10.04 -8.44 11.79
CA ASN A 107 11.15 -7.60 12.18
C ASN A 107 10.64 -6.16 12.37
N LYS A 108 10.96 -5.54 13.50
CA LYS A 108 10.43 -4.20 13.83
C LYS A 108 10.87 -3.13 12.83
N THR A 109 12.13 -3.17 12.38
CA THR A 109 12.65 -2.27 11.33
C THR A 109 11.91 -2.50 10.01
N ARG A 110 11.67 -3.77 9.64
CA ARG A 110 10.87 -4.12 8.46
C ARG A 110 9.44 -3.60 8.54
N LYS A 111 8.81 -3.70 9.70
CA LYS A 111 7.44 -3.20 9.88
C LYS A 111 7.38 -1.68 9.78
N GLN A 112 8.32 -0.95 10.37
CA GLN A 112 8.41 0.50 10.20
C GLN A 112 8.60 0.88 8.73
N LEU A 113 9.49 0.19 8.00
CA LEU A 113 9.68 0.45 6.57
C LEU A 113 8.42 0.15 5.73
N TYR A 114 7.71 -0.93 6.05
CA TYR A 114 6.47 -1.27 5.38
C TYR A 114 5.41 -0.20 5.57
N ASP A 115 5.26 0.34 6.78
CA ASP A 115 4.34 1.45 7.05
C ASP A 115 4.74 2.73 6.27
N ILE A 116 6.04 3.01 6.12
CA ILE A 116 6.55 4.11 5.25
C ILE A 116 6.12 3.86 3.80
N VAL A 117 6.33 2.65 3.27
CA VAL A 117 5.98 2.29 1.90
C VAL A 117 4.49 2.48 1.64
N LEU A 118 3.63 2.00 2.54
CA LEU A 118 2.17 2.18 2.40
C LEU A 118 1.77 3.65 2.43
N LEU A 119 2.39 4.47 3.30
CA LEU A 119 2.11 5.91 3.31
C LEU A 119 2.58 6.59 2.02
N LEU A 120 3.75 6.21 1.48
CA LEU A 120 4.22 6.71 0.19
C LEU A 120 3.27 6.35 -0.96
N MET A 121 2.65 5.16 -0.91
CA MET A 121 1.66 4.75 -1.91
C MET A 121 0.42 5.66 -1.91
N VAL A 122 0.00 6.10 -0.72
CA VAL A 122 -1.10 7.06 -0.57
C VAL A 122 -0.66 8.48 -0.95
N TYR A 123 0.61 8.83 -0.72
CA TYR A 123 1.13 10.17 -0.95
C TYR A 123 1.38 10.49 -2.44
N LEU A 124 2.03 9.58 -3.18
CA LEU A 124 2.59 9.87 -4.50
C LEU A 124 1.54 9.93 -5.62
N GLU A 125 0.36 9.33 -5.42
CA GLU A 125 -0.75 9.25 -6.40
C GLU A 125 -0.36 8.61 -7.75
N ASN A 126 -1.32 8.02 -8.46
CA ASN A 126 -1.15 7.49 -9.83
C ASN A 126 0.10 6.61 -10.03
N ILE A 127 0.45 5.82 -9.02
CA ILE A 127 1.66 5.01 -9.03
C ILE A 127 1.45 3.83 -9.97
N GLU A 128 2.33 3.68 -10.95
CA GLU A 128 2.30 2.52 -11.85
C GLU A 128 2.54 1.23 -11.06
N ILE A 129 1.79 0.19 -11.41
CA ILE A 129 1.85 -1.09 -10.70
C ILE A 129 3.22 -1.77 -10.80
N ASN A 130 3.94 -1.51 -11.89
CA ASN A 130 5.30 -2.00 -12.13
C ASN A 130 6.38 -1.09 -11.51
N SER A 131 5.99 -0.08 -10.74
CA SER A 131 6.93 0.83 -10.10
C SER A 131 7.77 0.12 -9.02
N PRO A 132 8.97 0.64 -8.72
CA PRO A 132 9.79 0.14 -7.63
C PRO A 132 9.07 0.07 -6.27
N LEU A 133 8.06 0.93 -6.03
CA LEU A 133 7.36 0.97 -4.75
C LEU A 133 6.48 -0.26 -4.51
N PHE A 134 5.76 -0.74 -5.54
CA PHE A 134 4.98 -1.99 -5.45
C PHE A 134 5.88 -3.21 -5.30
N ASN A 135 7.01 -3.25 -6.01
CA ASN A 135 8.00 -4.31 -5.88
C ASN A 135 8.57 -4.36 -4.45
N ILE A 136 8.98 -3.22 -3.91
CA ILE A 136 9.45 -3.13 -2.52
C ILE A 136 8.36 -3.59 -1.54
N LYS A 137 7.11 -3.17 -1.73
CA LYS A 137 5.99 -3.63 -0.88
C LYS A 137 5.88 -5.16 -0.89
N SER A 138 5.88 -5.77 -2.07
CA SER A 138 5.79 -7.23 -2.24
C SER A 138 6.96 -7.95 -1.56
N GLU A 139 8.19 -7.45 -1.72
CA GLU A 139 9.37 -7.99 -1.04
C GLU A 139 9.30 -7.86 0.50
N LEU A 140 8.68 -6.79 0.99
CA LEU A 140 8.47 -6.58 2.43
C LEU A 140 7.45 -7.55 3.02
N GLU A 141 6.45 -7.95 2.25
CA GLU A 141 5.41 -8.90 2.64
C GLU A 141 5.82 -10.37 2.51
N ASN A 142 6.97 -10.66 1.85
CA ASN A 142 7.43 -12.02 1.63
C ASN A 142 7.58 -12.81 2.96
N PRO A 143 6.80 -13.89 3.17
CA PRO A 143 6.80 -14.67 4.41
C PRO A 143 8.12 -15.36 4.74
N ASN A 144 8.99 -15.55 3.75
CA ASN A 144 10.31 -16.15 3.93
C ASN A 144 11.31 -15.16 4.55
N TYR A 145 11.04 -13.86 4.48
CA TYR A 145 11.95 -12.80 4.93
C TYR A 145 11.33 -11.85 5.96
N ILE A 146 10.12 -12.13 6.44
CA ILE A 146 9.32 -11.22 7.29
C ILE A 146 9.98 -10.85 8.63
N ASP A 147 10.89 -11.69 9.11
CA ASP A 147 11.69 -11.53 10.33
C ASP A 147 13.12 -11.03 10.05
N HIS A 148 13.49 -10.82 8.78
CA HIS A 148 14.79 -10.33 8.36
C HIS A 148 14.83 -8.80 8.23
N TYR A 149 16.03 -8.24 8.43
CA TYR A 149 16.29 -6.83 8.16
C TYR A 149 16.20 -6.51 6.65
N PRO A 150 15.48 -5.45 6.25
CA PRO A 150 15.17 -5.16 4.85
C PRO A 150 16.23 -4.24 4.19
N LYS A 151 17.50 -4.64 4.16
CA LYS A 151 18.61 -3.77 3.70
C LYS A 151 18.40 -3.16 2.32
N TYR A 152 18.04 -3.98 1.33
CA TYR A 152 17.89 -3.51 -0.05
C TYR A 152 16.65 -2.64 -0.23
N GLN A 153 15.57 -3.00 0.44
CA GLN A 153 14.32 -2.24 0.42
C GLN A 153 14.50 -0.86 1.06
N ILE A 154 15.27 -0.76 2.15
CA ILE A 154 15.60 0.55 2.77
C ILE A 154 16.32 1.46 1.78
N LYS A 155 17.31 0.92 1.04
CA LYS A 155 17.99 1.70 0.00
C LYS A 155 17.01 2.16 -1.08
N GLY A 156 16.14 1.27 -1.56
CA GLY A 156 15.12 1.60 -2.55
C GLY A 156 14.17 2.69 -2.07
N VAL A 157 13.63 2.58 -0.86
CA VAL A 157 12.74 3.59 -0.26
C VAL A 157 13.47 4.94 -0.08
N ASN A 158 14.72 4.93 0.38
CA ASN A 158 15.52 6.16 0.51
C ASN A 158 15.78 6.84 -0.84
N THR A 159 15.94 6.07 -1.92
CA THR A 159 16.03 6.61 -3.29
C THR A 159 14.69 7.19 -3.74
N ILE A 160 13.58 6.49 -3.52
CA ILE A 160 12.23 6.96 -3.88
C ILE A 160 11.93 8.30 -3.18
N ILE A 161 12.18 8.38 -1.87
CA ILE A 161 11.99 9.60 -1.08
C ILE A 161 12.90 10.72 -1.59
N GLY A 162 14.19 10.44 -1.83
CA GLY A 162 15.12 11.43 -2.38
C GLY A 162 14.67 12.01 -3.72
N ASN A 163 14.08 11.20 -4.59
CA ASN A 163 13.54 11.66 -5.88
C ASN A 163 12.33 12.60 -5.73
N THR A 164 11.66 12.61 -4.57
CA THR A 164 10.57 13.57 -4.29
C THR A 164 11.08 14.96 -3.92
N GLY A 165 12.39 15.10 -3.65
CA GLY A 165 13.00 16.31 -3.11
C GLY A 165 12.50 16.68 -1.71
N LYS A 166 11.96 15.71 -0.96
CA LYS A 166 11.45 15.89 0.41
C LYS A 166 11.96 14.78 1.31
N THR A 167 12.02 15.08 2.59
CA THR A 167 12.16 14.13 3.69
C THR A 167 10.85 13.39 3.94
N PHE A 168 10.92 12.26 4.66
CA PHE A 168 9.69 11.58 5.10
C PHE A 168 8.90 12.41 6.11
N GLN A 169 9.60 13.19 6.95
CA GLN A 169 8.95 14.09 7.89
C GLN A 169 8.16 15.20 7.16
N GLU A 170 8.72 15.81 6.12
CA GLU A 170 7.98 16.81 5.32
C GLU A 170 6.77 16.21 4.59
N ILE A 171 6.85 14.94 4.18
CA ILE A 171 5.70 14.23 3.62
C ILE A 171 4.62 14.06 4.69
N LEU A 172 4.98 13.61 5.90
CA LEU A 172 4.07 13.53 7.03
C LEU A 172 3.43 14.88 7.33
N ASP A 173 4.23 15.93 7.49
CA ASP A 173 3.77 17.28 7.80
C ASP A 173 2.81 17.80 6.74
N LYS A 174 3.11 17.56 5.46
CA LYS A 174 2.23 17.94 4.35
C LYS A 174 0.88 17.21 4.41
N LEU A 175 0.89 15.89 4.64
CA LEU A 175 -0.35 15.12 4.74
C LEU A 175 -1.16 15.55 5.98
N ASN A 176 -0.50 15.83 7.10
CA ASN A 176 -1.13 16.20 8.37
C ASN A 176 -1.80 17.59 8.36
N LYS A 177 -1.57 18.42 7.33
CA LYS A 177 -2.26 19.72 7.18
C LYS A 177 -3.78 19.58 7.07
N ASN A 178 -4.24 18.51 6.43
CA ASN A 178 -5.66 18.25 6.18
C ASN A 178 -6.15 16.95 6.83
N ASN A 179 -5.25 16.19 7.45
CA ASN A 179 -5.52 14.87 8.02
C ASN A 179 -5.03 14.84 9.46
N ASN A 180 -5.70 14.10 10.33
CA ASN A 180 -5.17 13.76 11.64
C ASN A 180 -4.42 12.43 11.51
N LEU A 181 -3.13 12.44 11.20
CA LEU A 181 -2.35 11.21 11.01
C LEU A 181 -1.99 10.57 12.36
N ARG A 182 -2.00 9.23 12.42
CA ARG A 182 -1.42 8.50 13.55
C ARG A 182 0.10 8.70 13.59
N VAL A 183 0.72 8.44 14.74
CA VAL A 183 2.18 8.48 14.86
C VAL A 183 2.82 7.40 13.98
N PHE A 184 3.70 7.83 13.06
CA PHE A 184 4.56 6.95 12.25
C PHE A 184 5.95 6.89 12.88
N ASN A 185 6.29 5.76 13.51
CA ASN A 185 7.64 5.53 14.02
C ASN A 185 8.55 5.02 12.90
N TYR A 186 9.71 5.65 12.72
CA TYR A 186 10.73 5.23 11.75
C TYR A 186 12.16 5.26 12.32
N ASP A 187 12.30 5.35 13.64
CA ASP A 187 13.58 5.41 14.36
C ASP A 187 14.46 4.17 14.15
N LEU A 188 13.88 2.98 13.99
CA LEU A 188 14.63 1.76 13.76
C LEU A 188 15.12 1.66 12.31
N VAL A 189 14.41 2.28 11.36
CA VAL A 189 14.88 2.42 9.98
C VAL A 189 16.08 3.34 9.96
N ILE A 190 16.01 4.49 10.65
CA ILE A 190 17.11 5.46 10.77
C ILE A 190 18.35 4.81 11.38
N LYS A 191 18.23 4.21 12.57
CA LYS A 191 19.33 3.53 13.27
C LYS A 191 19.97 2.44 12.39
N TYR A 192 19.17 1.73 11.61
CA TYR A 192 19.68 0.70 10.71
C TYR A 192 20.39 1.28 9.48
N MET A 193 19.92 2.41 8.94
CA MET A 193 20.61 3.13 7.88
C MET A 193 21.96 3.67 8.33
N GLU A 194 22.04 4.23 9.54
CA GLU A 194 23.29 4.70 10.16
C GLU A 194 24.28 3.55 10.30
N LYS A 195 23.84 2.41 10.84
CA LYS A 195 24.65 1.18 10.95
C LYS A 195 25.22 0.73 9.60
N LEU A 196 24.51 0.99 8.51
CA LEU A 196 24.89 0.61 7.15
C LEU A 196 25.65 1.71 6.38
N ASN A 197 25.93 2.86 6.99
CA ASN A 197 26.51 4.04 6.34
C ASN A 197 25.74 4.48 5.08
N ILE A 198 24.41 4.41 5.11
CA ILE A 198 23.56 4.87 4.00
C ILE A 198 23.31 6.37 4.18
N ASN A 199 23.63 7.18 3.17
CA ASN A 199 23.30 8.61 3.16
C ASN A 199 21.78 8.79 3.23
N GLN A 200 21.31 9.51 4.23
CA GLN A 200 19.90 9.65 4.53
C GLN A 200 19.30 10.82 3.73
N ASN A 201 18.60 10.51 2.63
CA ASN A 201 17.74 11.50 1.99
C ASN A 201 16.48 11.77 2.82
N LEU A 202 16.23 10.95 3.84
CA LEU A 202 15.18 11.12 4.84
C LEU A 202 15.30 12.39 5.70
N PHE A 203 16.42 13.14 5.64
CA PHE A 203 16.68 14.30 6.52
C PHE A 203 17.34 15.52 5.84
N LYS A 204 17.54 15.51 4.51
CA LYS A 204 18.19 16.63 3.83
C LYS A 204 17.29 17.84 3.71
#